data_AF-A0A151H5H6-F1
#
_entry.id   AF-A0A151H5H6-F1
#
_cell.length_a   1.000
_cell.length_b   1.000
_cell.length_c   1.000
_cell.angle_alpha   90.00
_cell.angle_beta   90.00
_cell.angle_gamma   90.00
#
_symmetry.space_group_name_H-M   'P 1'
#
loop_
_entity.id
_entity.type
_entity.pdbx_description
1 polymer ?
#
loop_
_entity_poly.entity_id
_entity_poly.type
_entity_poly.pdbx_seq_one_letter_code
_entity_poly.pdbx_strand_id
1 'polypeptide(L)' 'PLWGEINLLFVGFGQQICRPVNPLCSACKASQWCPVGRKASRKEKKTPEIEVEVSPQKD' A
#
# COMPACT_ATOMS: atom_id res chain seq x y z
N PRO A 1 -16.46 7.05 23.87
CA PRO A 1 -17.08 7.67 22.67
C PRO A 1 -16.34 7.19 21.42
N LEU A 2 -17.06 6.87 20.33
CA LEU A 2 -16.53 6.28 19.09
C LEU A 2 -15.30 7.03 18.53
N TRP A 3 -15.29 8.35 18.67
CA TRP A 3 -14.19 9.21 18.21
C TRP A 3 -12.85 8.93 18.90
N GLY A 4 -12.83 8.45 20.14
CA GLY A 4 -11.60 8.13 20.85
C GLY A 4 -10.85 6.97 20.19
N GLU A 5 -11.58 5.90 19.85
CA GLU A 5 -11.03 4.71 19.20
C GLU A 5 -10.57 5.01 17.77
N ILE A 6 -11.37 5.76 17.02
CA ILE A 6 -11.02 6.21 15.67
C ILE A 6 -9.74 7.06 15.68
N ASN A 7 -9.65 8.01 16.62
CA ASN A 7 -8.45 8.85 16.76
C ASN A 7 -7.24 8.02 17.13
N LEU A 8 -7.37 7.07 18.07
CA LEU A 8 -6.27 6.18 18.44
C LEU A 8 -5.75 5.39 17.22
N LEU A 9 -6.65 4.86 16.40
CA LEU A 9 -6.30 4.14 15.17
C LEU A 9 -5.52 5.05 14.20
N PHE A 10 -6.02 6.27 13.94
CA PHE A 10 -5.37 7.19 13.00
C PHE A 10 -4.03 7.72 13.52
N VAL A 11 -3.93 8.03 14.81
CA VAL A 11 -2.69 8.48 15.45
C VAL A 11 -1.64 7.36 15.38
N GLY A 12 -2.01 6.13 15.77
CA GLY A 12 -1.11 4.97 15.68
C GLY A 12 -0.66 4.70 14.24
N PHE A 13 -1.60 4.78 13.28
CA PHE A 13 -1.29 4.64 11.86
C PHE A 13 -0.31 5.71 11.35
N GLY A 14 -0.47 6.98 11.76
CA GLY A 14 0.44 8.07 11.41
C GLY A 14 1.84 7.93 12.02
N GLN A 15 1.94 7.35 13.22
CA GLN A 15 3.21 7.12 13.89
C GLN A 15 3.98 5.93 13.32
N GLN A 16 3.28 4.88 12.86
CA GLN A 16 3.90 3.62 12.46
C GLN A 16 4.04 3.45 10.94
N ILE A 17 3.01 3.82 10.16
CA ILE A 17 2.94 3.58 8.70
C ILE A 17 3.07 4.88 7.91
N CYS A 18 2.14 5.83 8.11
CA CYS A 18 2.09 7.07 7.34
C CYS A 18 2.88 8.19 8.03
N ARG A 19 4.17 7.91 8.28
CA ARG A 19 5.09 8.79 9.00
C ARG A 19 5.35 10.10 8.25
N PRO A 20 5.64 11.22 8.95
CA PRO A 20 5.92 12.51 8.32
C PRO A 20 7.16 12.48 7.41
N VAL A 21 8.13 11.61 7.69
CA VAL A 21 9.32 11.38 6.87
C VAL A 21 9.38 9.91 6.48
N ASN A 22 9.67 9.63 5.20
CA ASN A 22 9.76 8.29 4.62
C ASN A 22 8.59 7.38 5.04
N PRO A 23 7.34 7.69 4.64
CA PRO A 23 6.18 6.86 4.93
C PRO A 23 6.36 5.45 4.30
N LEU A 24 5.87 4.42 4.99
CA LEU A 24 5.94 3.02 4.54
C LEU A 24 4.85 2.71 3.51
N CYS A 25 4.88 3.42 2.37
CA CYS A 25 3.83 3.34 1.36
C CYS A 25 3.69 1.96 0.72
N SER A 26 4.79 1.19 0.57
CA SER A 26 4.78 -0.17 0.02
C SER A 26 4.01 -1.16 0.90
N ALA A 27 4.01 -0.96 2.22
CA ALA A 27 3.27 -1.76 3.18
C ALA A 27 1.88 -1.15 3.54
N CYS A 28 1.58 0.06 3.07
CA CYS A 28 0.34 0.75 3.40
C CYS A 28 -0.83 0.19 2.58
N LYS A 29 -1.83 -0.41 3.26
CA LYS A 29 -3.04 -0.96 2.63
C LYS A 29 -3.89 0.10 1.91
N ALA A 30 -3.81 1.35 2.35
CA ALA A 30 -4.50 2.48 1.74
C ALA A 30 -3.73 3.11 0.56
N SER A 31 -2.54 2.59 0.21
CA SER A 31 -1.67 3.15 -0.82
C SER A 31 -2.33 3.29 -2.19
N GLN A 32 -3.21 2.34 -2.55
CA GLN A 32 -3.99 2.36 -3.79
C GLN A 32 -4.97 3.54 -3.89
N TRP A 33 -5.48 4.04 -2.76
CA TRP A 33 -6.39 5.20 -2.71
C TRP A 33 -5.66 6.51 -2.37
N CYS A 34 -4.46 6.41 -1.78
CA CYS A 34 -3.64 7.55 -1.40
C CYS A 34 -2.83 8.14 -2.57
N PRO A 35 -2.88 9.46 -2.85
CA PRO A 35 -2.06 10.08 -3.91
C PRO A 35 -0.54 9.92 -3.69
N VAL A 36 -0.08 9.95 -2.44
CA VAL A 36 1.34 9.75 -2.08
C VAL A 36 1.72 8.27 -2.26
N GLY A 37 0.90 7.36 -1.75
CA GLY A 37 1.08 5.92 -1.89
C GLY A 37 1.15 5.48 -3.34
N ARG A 38 0.18 5.89 -4.17
CA ARG A 38 0.17 5.60 -5.62
C ARG A 38 1.43 6.08 -6.34
N LYS A 39 1.97 7.25 -5.97
CA LYS A 39 3.22 7.77 -6.54
C LYS A 39 4.44 6.95 -6.10
N ALA A 40 4.46 6.50 -4.84
CA ALA A 40 5.52 5.63 -4.31
C ALA A 40 5.51 4.24 -4.97
N SER A 41 4.35 3.59 -5.06
CA SER A 41 4.21 2.25 -5.66
C SER A 41 4.53 2.23 -7.16
N ARG A 42 4.34 3.34 -7.88
CA ARG A 42 4.75 3.46 -9.29
C ARG A 42 6.27 3.41 -9.49
N LYS A 43 7.06 3.83 -8.49
CA LYS A 43 8.54 3.75 -8.55
C LYS A 43 9.06 2.33 -8.36
N GLU A 44 8.35 1.49 -7.62
CA GLU A 44 8.75 0.12 -7.31
C GLU A 44 8.45 -0.87 -8.46
N LYS A 45 7.56 -0.53 -9.40
CA LYS A 45 7.20 -1.37 -10.57
C LYS A 45 8.28 -1.51 -11.65
N LYS A 46 9.56 -1.40 -11.30
CA LYS A 46 10.67 -1.83 -12.17
C LYS A 46 11.05 -3.28 -11.87
N THR A 47 10.08 -4.18 -11.92
CA THR A 47 10.29 -5.63 -11.94
C THR A 47 9.59 -6.14 -13.19
N PRO A 48 10.22 -6.98 -14.03
CA PRO A 48 9.58 -7.46 -15.25
C PRO A 48 8.31 -8.21 -14.85
N GLU A 49 7.18 -7.84 -15.45
CA GLU A 49 6.00 -8.71 -15.48
C GLU A 49 6.46 -10.00 -16.14
N ILE A 50 6.71 -11.03 -15.34
CA ILE A 50 6.69 -12.39 -15.86
C ILE A 50 5.21 -12.64 -16.15
N GLU A 51 4.81 -12.44 -17.41
CA GLU A 51 3.59 -13.01 -17.95
C GLU A 51 3.69 -14.51 -17.70
N VAL A 52 2.98 -14.98 -16.67
CA VAL A 52 2.73 -16.41 -16.52
C VAL A 52 1.75 -16.75 -17.63
N GLU A 53 2.27 -17.14 -18.80
CA GLU A 53 1.50 -17.86 -19.80
C GLU A 53 0.98 -19.14 -19.15
N VAL A 54 -0.27 -19.11 -18.69
CA VAL A 54 -1.02 -20.33 -18.38
C VAL A 54 -1.30 -21.00 -19.72
N SER A 55 -0.49 -22.01 -20.06
CA SER A 55 -0.76 -22.91 -21.18
C SER A 55 -2.12 -23.61 -20.95
N PRO A 56 -3.01 -23.69 -21.96
CA PRO A 56 -4.25 -24.45 -21.82
C PRO A 56 -3.92 -25.94 -21.71
N GLN A 57 -4.25 -26.55 -20.57
CA GLN A 57 -4.31 -28.00 -20.44
C GLN A 57 -5.41 -28.50 -21.40
N LYS A 58 -5.04 -29.31 -22.39
CA LYS A 58 -5.99 -30.07 -23.20
C LYS A 58 -6.36 -31.35 -22.46
N ASP A 59 -7.64 -31.52 -22.18
CA ASP A 59 -8.29 -32.84 -22.03
C ASP A 59 -8.60 -33.43 -23.41
#